data_AF-A0A7S2ULL8-F1
#
_entry.id   AF-A0A7S2ULL8-F1
#
_cell.length_a   1.000
_cell.length_b   1.000
_cell.length_c   1.000
_cell.angle_alpha   90.00
_cell.angle_beta   90.00
_cell.angle_gamma   90.00
#
_symmetry.space_group_name_H-M   'P 1'
#
loop_
_entity.id
_entity.type
_entity.pdbx_description
1 polymer ?
#
loop_
_entity_poly.entity_id
_entity_poly.type
_entity_poly.pdbx_seq_one_letter_code
_entity_poly.pdbx_strand_id
1 'polypeptide(L)'
;MRKTLASRSGGVKKPKRSFAPVAACLSLLLLSAFVLSAISCYQLLRLTPPQVLDDEATQQPPSLLESASLQTSDLPTDVPPAYVISLVKCGSNPVGFLDAAAVFLQSVHANSKETPGSGGRYGYAAYAIVHKNCEEHAPLLERVGYTVLVKDTPFQRDDIRGPELRKSIEKALCCGSAEYIKLYAYTLTEHPVVLHFDLDCAILQPLDHLMDAMLYPSHHPRGKA
;
A
#
# COMPACT_ATOMS: atom_id res chain seq x y z
N MET A 1 37.15 -33.14 -20.05
CA MET A 1 36.81 -33.33 -18.62
C MET A 1 35.65 -34.31 -18.50
N ARG A 2 35.79 -35.31 -17.61
CA ARG A 2 34.98 -36.53 -17.50
C ARG A 2 33.54 -36.25 -17.04
N LYS A 3 32.56 -36.87 -17.71
CA LYS A 3 31.15 -36.96 -17.26
C LYS A 3 30.97 -38.22 -16.43
N THR A 4 30.51 -38.07 -15.19
CA THR A 4 30.22 -39.16 -14.26
C THR A 4 28.74 -39.57 -14.40
N LEU A 5 28.50 -40.83 -14.76
CA LEU A 5 27.17 -41.46 -14.81
C LEU A 5 26.79 -41.94 -13.41
N ALA A 6 25.65 -41.47 -12.88
CA ALA A 6 25.08 -41.96 -11.64
C ALA A 6 24.03 -43.06 -11.90
N SER A 7 24.23 -44.18 -11.21
CA SER A 7 23.49 -45.43 -11.26
C SER A 7 22.10 -45.32 -10.62
N ARG A 8 21.08 -45.89 -11.29
CA ARG A 8 19.70 -46.04 -10.79
C ARG A 8 19.53 -47.42 -10.16
N SER A 9 19.33 -47.49 -8.84
CA SER A 9 18.93 -48.72 -8.13
C SER A 9 17.40 -48.86 -8.10
N GLY A 10 16.87 -49.90 -8.75
CA GLY A 10 15.46 -50.27 -8.71
C GLY A 10 15.09 -51.00 -7.42
N GLY A 11 14.13 -50.47 -6.67
CA GLY A 11 13.51 -51.12 -5.51
C GLY A 11 12.23 -51.85 -5.88
N VAL A 12 12.20 -53.16 -5.65
CA VAL A 12 11.03 -54.05 -5.85
C VAL A 12 9.98 -53.77 -4.76
N LYS A 13 8.76 -53.38 -5.17
CA LYS A 13 7.63 -53.16 -4.25
C LYS A 13 6.89 -54.48 -3.99
N LYS A 14 6.71 -54.83 -2.71
CA LYS A 14 5.89 -55.95 -2.25
C LYS A 14 4.39 -55.62 -2.32
N PRO A 15 3.51 -56.58 -2.65
CA PRO A 15 2.07 -56.38 -2.69
C PRO A 15 1.47 -56.29 -1.28
N LYS A 16 0.73 -55.22 -1.00
CA LYS A 16 -0.03 -55.05 0.24
C LYS A 16 -1.40 -55.72 0.10
N ARG A 17 -1.73 -56.63 1.02
CA ARG A 17 -3.05 -57.26 1.14
C ARG A 17 -4.09 -56.21 1.59
N SER A 18 -5.15 -56.08 0.81
CA SER A 18 -6.30 -55.22 1.07
C SER A 18 -7.19 -55.83 2.14
N PHE A 19 -7.33 -55.13 3.27
CA PHE A 19 -8.34 -55.41 4.28
C PHE A 19 -9.28 -54.20 4.37
N ALA A 20 -10.57 -54.51 4.51
CA ALA A 20 -11.66 -53.71 5.08
C ALA A 20 -12.57 -52.93 4.11
N PRO A 21 -13.81 -53.44 3.89
CA PRO A 21 -14.96 -52.62 3.49
C PRO A 21 -15.67 -51.95 4.68
N VAL A 22 -15.21 -52.16 5.93
CA VAL A 22 -15.90 -51.65 7.14
C VAL A 22 -15.51 -50.20 7.48
N ALA A 23 -14.28 -49.77 7.15
CA ALA A 23 -13.82 -48.42 7.46
C ALA A 23 -14.55 -47.32 6.65
N ALA A 24 -14.93 -47.63 5.40
CA ALA A 24 -15.60 -46.67 4.51
C ALA A 24 -16.98 -46.24 5.01
N CYS A 25 -17.72 -47.14 5.67
CA CYS A 25 -19.07 -46.87 6.15
C CYS A 25 -19.07 -45.92 7.36
N LEU A 26 -18.08 -46.04 8.26
CA LEU A 26 -17.95 -45.17 9.43
C LEU A 26 -17.52 -43.75 9.02
N SER A 27 -16.65 -43.62 8.01
CA SER A 27 -16.24 -42.31 7.48
C SER A 27 -17.38 -41.54 6.81
N LEU A 28 -18.33 -42.23 6.15
CA LEU A 28 -19.50 -41.56 5.57
C LEU A 28 -20.46 -41.01 6.64
N LEU A 29 -20.65 -41.75 7.75
CA LEU A 29 -21.50 -41.32 8.86
C LEU A 29 -20.90 -40.13 9.64
N LEU A 30 -19.57 -40.10 9.79
CA LEU A 30 -18.89 -38.97 10.43
C LEU A 30 -18.91 -37.71 9.54
N LEU A 31 -18.80 -37.86 8.22
CA LEU A 31 -18.91 -36.74 7.29
C LEU A 31 -20.31 -36.12 7.30
N SER A 32 -21.37 -36.95 7.30
CA SER A 32 -22.74 -36.44 7.30
C SER A 32 -23.09 -35.72 8.60
N ALA A 33 -22.61 -36.20 9.74
CA ALA A 33 -22.76 -35.51 11.03
C ALA A 33 -22.05 -34.14 11.05
N PHE A 34 -20.85 -34.05 10.48
CA PHE A 34 -20.11 -32.78 10.38
C PHE A 34 -20.82 -31.77 9.48
N VAL A 35 -21.33 -32.21 8.33
CA VAL A 35 -22.05 -31.33 7.38
C VAL A 35 -23.35 -30.82 8.01
N LEU A 36 -24.12 -31.67 8.70
CA LEU A 36 -25.35 -31.25 9.39
C LEU A 36 -25.07 -30.28 10.54
N SER A 37 -23.98 -30.49 11.30
CA SER A 37 -23.55 -29.57 12.35
C SER A 37 -23.14 -28.21 11.79
N ALA A 38 -22.37 -28.18 10.69
CA ALA A 38 -21.95 -26.95 10.03
C ALA A 38 -23.14 -26.17 9.45
N ILE A 39 -24.11 -26.86 8.83
CA ILE A 39 -25.34 -26.23 8.33
C ILE A 39 -26.18 -25.67 9.49
N SER A 40 -26.34 -26.42 10.58
CA SER A 40 -27.08 -25.95 11.76
C SER A 40 -26.40 -24.74 12.39
N CYS A 41 -25.07 -24.72 12.49
CA CYS A 41 -24.31 -23.58 12.98
C CYS A 41 -24.43 -22.36 12.08
N TYR A 42 -24.38 -22.55 10.74
CA TYR A 42 -24.58 -21.47 9.78
C TYR A 42 -25.98 -20.86 9.85
N GLN A 43 -27.01 -21.69 10.02
CA GLN A 43 -28.38 -21.22 10.20
C GLN A 43 -28.54 -20.45 11.52
N LEU A 44 -27.90 -20.90 12.61
CA LEU A 44 -27.89 -20.15 13.86
C LEU A 44 -27.23 -18.77 13.71
N LEU A 45 -26.08 -18.71 13.03
CA LEU A 45 -25.36 -17.46 12.77
C LEU A 45 -26.14 -16.49 11.88
N ARG A 46 -26.99 -16.99 10.98
CA ARG A 46 -27.88 -16.13 10.18
C ARG A 46 -29.08 -15.58 10.94
N LEU A 47 -29.57 -16.30 11.96
CA LEU A 47 -30.75 -15.90 12.71
C LEU A 47 -30.45 -14.90 13.84
N THR A 48 -29.19 -14.72 14.20
CA THR A 48 -28.78 -13.62 15.07
C THR A 48 -28.55 -12.38 14.21
N PRO A 49 -29.47 -11.39 14.19
CA PRO A 49 -29.12 -10.08 13.66
C PRO A 49 -27.88 -9.60 14.43
N PRO A 50 -26.93 -8.93 13.74
CA PRO A 50 -25.77 -8.36 14.42
C PRO A 50 -26.30 -7.49 15.56
N GLN A 51 -25.98 -7.88 16.79
CA GLN A 51 -26.22 -7.05 17.95
C GLN A 51 -25.36 -5.80 17.72
N VAL A 52 -26.04 -4.71 17.35
CA VAL A 52 -25.47 -3.37 17.45
C VAL A 52 -25.15 -3.24 18.94
N LEU A 53 -23.86 -3.29 19.26
CA LEU A 53 -23.37 -2.88 20.56
C LEU A 53 -23.69 -1.39 20.66
N ASP A 54 -24.84 -1.09 21.27
CA ASP A 54 -25.19 0.25 21.70
C ASP A 54 -24.20 0.60 22.83
N ASP A 55 -23.06 1.18 22.45
CA ASP A 55 -22.16 1.86 23.37
C ASP A 55 -22.90 3.07 23.94
N GLU A 56 -23.60 2.83 25.04
CA GLU A 56 -24.20 3.84 25.91
C GLU A 56 -23.08 4.62 26.62
N ALA A 57 -22.50 5.58 25.90
CA ALA A 57 -21.76 6.70 26.46
C ALA A 57 -22.07 7.95 25.63
N THR A 58 -23.29 8.45 25.78
CA THR A 58 -23.71 9.80 25.37
C THR A 58 -22.96 10.84 26.21
N GLN A 59 -21.67 11.01 25.94
CA GLN A 59 -21.02 12.30 26.06
C GLN A 59 -20.92 12.82 24.64
N GLN A 60 -21.88 13.67 24.29
CA GLN A 60 -21.87 14.45 23.06
C GLN A 60 -20.50 15.14 22.98
N PRO A 61 -19.61 14.73 22.04
CA PRO A 61 -18.37 15.46 21.85
C PRO A 61 -18.75 16.90 21.51
N PRO A 62 -18.03 17.91 22.05
CA PRO A 62 -18.26 19.29 21.64
C PRO A 62 -18.22 19.33 20.11
N SER A 63 -19.23 19.95 19.52
CA SER A 63 -19.39 20.13 18.09
C SER A 63 -18.18 20.88 17.51
N LEU A 64 -17.11 20.15 17.18
CA LEU A 64 -15.97 20.65 16.42
C LEU A 64 -16.31 20.88 14.93
N LEU A 65 -17.59 20.77 14.57
CA LEU A 65 -18.12 20.96 13.22
C LEU A 65 -18.74 22.35 12.99
N GLU A 66 -18.70 23.25 13.97
CA GLU A 66 -19.40 24.53 13.89
C GLU A 66 -18.47 25.73 14.13
N SER A 67 -17.44 25.86 13.28
CA SER A 67 -16.87 27.15 12.84
C SER A 67 -15.60 26.97 11.99
N ALA A 68 -15.56 25.99 11.08
CA ALA A 68 -14.71 26.09 9.90
C ALA A 68 -15.62 26.45 8.72
N SER A 69 -16.22 27.66 8.77
CA SER A 69 -16.39 28.38 7.52
C SER A 69 -14.98 28.67 7.02
N LEU A 70 -14.35 27.65 6.42
CA LEU A 70 -13.21 27.82 5.53
C LEU A 70 -13.75 28.78 4.48
N GLN A 71 -13.48 30.06 4.72
CA GLN A 71 -13.57 31.05 3.67
C GLN A 71 -12.81 30.41 2.52
N THR A 72 -13.51 30.20 1.42
CA THR A 72 -12.98 29.88 0.10
C THR A 72 -12.12 31.05 -0.39
N SER A 73 -11.27 31.61 0.48
CA SER A 73 -10.08 32.32 0.06
C SER A 73 -9.29 31.31 -0.75
N ASP A 74 -9.12 31.62 -2.03
CA ASP A 74 -8.36 30.84 -2.99
C ASP A 74 -7.16 30.19 -2.28
N LEU A 75 -7.15 28.85 -2.26
CA LEU A 75 -6.00 28.09 -1.78
C LEU A 75 -4.73 28.71 -2.37
N PRO A 76 -3.64 28.87 -1.59
CA PRO A 76 -2.43 29.53 -2.07
C PRO A 76 -2.02 28.94 -3.42
N THR A 77 -2.29 29.68 -4.50
CA THR A 77 -2.09 29.22 -5.87
C THR A 77 -0.61 29.03 -6.21
N ASP A 78 0.25 29.55 -5.36
CA ASP A 78 1.68 29.60 -5.58
C ASP A 78 2.40 28.34 -5.11
N VAL A 79 1.80 27.56 -4.21
CA VAL A 79 2.41 26.31 -3.75
C VAL A 79 1.87 25.13 -4.57
N PRO A 80 2.72 24.49 -5.39
CA PRO A 80 2.27 23.35 -6.19
C PRO A 80 1.97 22.12 -5.32
N PRO A 81 1.15 21.18 -5.80
CA PRO A 81 1.04 19.85 -5.20
C PRO A 81 2.39 19.12 -5.19
N ALA A 82 2.61 18.28 -4.18
CA ALA A 82 3.80 17.45 -4.07
C ALA A 82 3.56 16.05 -4.66
N TYR A 83 4.44 15.63 -5.55
CA TYR A 83 4.53 14.27 -6.08
C TYR A 83 5.68 13.57 -5.37
N VAL A 84 5.37 12.47 -4.69
CA VAL A 84 6.30 11.79 -3.78
C VAL A 84 6.50 10.36 -4.22
N ILE A 85 7.76 9.94 -4.28
CA ILE A 85 8.15 8.53 -4.39
C ILE A 85 8.90 8.09 -3.13
N SER A 86 8.99 6.79 -2.90
CA SER A 86 9.77 6.22 -1.81
C SER A 86 10.77 5.18 -2.30
N LEU A 87 12.03 5.33 -1.89
CA LEU A 87 13.09 4.34 -2.14
C LEU A 87 13.37 3.57 -0.84
N VAL A 88 12.74 2.40 -0.73
CA VAL A 88 12.76 1.58 0.50
C VAL A 88 13.94 0.60 0.53
N LYS A 89 14.28 0.01 -0.62
CA LYS A 89 15.29 -1.04 -0.73
C LYS A 89 16.26 -0.77 -1.86
N CYS A 90 17.53 -0.92 -1.55
CA CYS A 90 18.63 -0.72 -2.48
C CYS A 90 19.35 -2.06 -2.64
N GLY A 91 19.14 -2.69 -3.79
CA GLY A 91 19.89 -3.87 -4.18
C GLY A 91 21.25 -3.48 -4.75
N SER A 92 22.17 -4.42 -4.85
CA SER A 92 23.49 -4.23 -5.48
C SER A 92 23.44 -3.89 -6.98
N ASN A 93 22.27 -3.94 -7.61
CA ASN A 93 22.03 -3.50 -8.99
C ASN A 93 21.05 -2.32 -9.02
N PRO A 94 21.55 -1.08 -8.84
CA PRO A 94 20.74 0.14 -8.73
C PRO A 94 20.11 0.61 -10.05
N VAL A 95 20.38 -0.06 -11.18
CA VAL A 95 20.12 0.51 -12.51
C VAL A 95 18.63 0.75 -12.76
N GLY A 96 17.74 -0.15 -12.32
CA GLY A 96 16.32 -0.03 -12.64
C GLY A 96 15.57 1.06 -11.90
N PHE A 97 15.94 1.38 -10.65
CA PHE A 97 15.15 2.32 -9.85
C PHE A 97 15.38 3.77 -10.28
N LEU A 98 16.59 4.12 -10.72
CA LEU A 98 16.88 5.48 -11.20
C LEU A 98 16.15 5.76 -12.49
N ASP A 99 16.14 4.80 -13.42
CA ASP A 99 15.37 4.89 -14.64
C ASP A 99 13.87 5.01 -14.34
N ALA A 100 13.36 4.20 -13.40
CA ALA A 100 11.96 4.30 -12.95
C ALA A 100 11.63 5.66 -12.33
N ALA A 101 12.49 6.18 -11.46
CA ALA A 101 12.33 7.50 -10.85
C ALA A 101 12.37 8.63 -11.90
N ALA A 102 13.26 8.53 -12.88
CA ALA A 102 13.37 9.50 -13.97
C ALA A 102 12.14 9.43 -14.89
N VAL A 103 11.67 8.22 -15.24
CA VAL A 103 10.45 8.01 -16.02
C VAL A 103 9.23 8.55 -15.29
N PHE A 104 9.09 8.28 -13.99
CA PHE A 104 8.00 8.83 -13.19
C PHE A 104 8.02 10.36 -13.20
N LEU A 105 9.16 10.99 -12.89
CA LEU A 105 9.27 12.45 -12.87
C LEU A 105 8.99 13.07 -14.24
N GLN A 106 9.53 12.48 -15.31
CA GLN A 106 9.27 12.92 -16.67
C GLN A 106 7.78 12.80 -17.03
N SER A 107 7.11 11.75 -16.56
CA SER A 107 5.67 11.56 -16.77
C SER A 107 4.83 12.60 -16.04
N VAL A 108 5.25 13.01 -14.83
CA VAL A 108 4.64 14.13 -14.10
C VAL A 108 4.86 15.43 -14.88
N HIS A 109 6.10 15.72 -15.28
CA HIS A 109 6.44 16.93 -16.03
C HIS A 109 5.63 17.04 -17.33
N ALA A 110 5.55 15.96 -18.11
CA ALA A 110 4.81 15.93 -19.38
C ALA A 110 3.31 16.21 -19.23
N ASN A 111 2.74 15.97 -18.03
CA ASN A 111 1.32 16.16 -17.71
C ASN A 111 1.06 17.36 -16.78
N SER A 112 2.04 18.23 -16.59
CA SER A 112 1.98 19.41 -15.72
C SER A 112 1.80 20.72 -16.50
N LYS A 113 1.53 21.83 -15.79
CA LYS A 113 1.37 23.17 -16.40
C LYS A 113 2.64 23.68 -17.07
N GLU A 114 3.80 23.13 -16.71
CA GLU A 114 5.10 23.50 -17.24
C GLU A 114 5.31 22.99 -18.67
N THR A 115 4.56 21.98 -19.12
CA THR A 115 4.63 21.44 -20.48
C THR A 115 3.57 22.07 -21.40
N PRO A 116 3.95 22.85 -22.43
CA PRO A 116 2.98 23.44 -23.35
C PRO A 116 2.12 22.38 -24.04
N GLY A 117 0.80 22.57 -24.02
CA GLY A 117 -0.15 21.67 -24.68
C GLY A 117 -0.46 20.38 -23.91
N SER A 118 0.07 20.18 -22.69
CA SER A 118 -0.27 19.03 -21.83
C SER A 118 -1.73 19.04 -21.37
N GLY A 119 -2.33 20.23 -21.27
CA GLY A 119 -3.64 20.44 -20.66
C GLY A 119 -3.64 20.44 -19.13
N GLY A 120 -2.47 20.24 -18.49
CA GLY A 120 -2.33 20.28 -17.03
C GLY A 120 -2.47 21.70 -16.47
N ARG A 121 -3.24 21.84 -15.39
CA ARG A 121 -3.47 23.13 -14.70
C ARG A 121 -2.51 23.39 -13.55
N TYR A 122 -1.95 22.33 -12.98
CA TYR A 122 -1.10 22.41 -11.79
C TYR A 122 0.37 22.24 -12.15
N GLY A 123 1.21 22.92 -11.37
CA GLY A 123 2.64 22.63 -11.33
C GLY A 123 2.90 21.44 -10.43
N TYR A 124 4.18 21.19 -10.13
CA TYR A 124 4.56 20.12 -9.22
C TYR A 124 5.81 20.47 -8.42
N ALA A 125 5.88 19.94 -7.21
CA ALA A 125 7.12 19.74 -6.48
C ALA A 125 7.40 18.23 -6.41
N ALA A 126 8.64 17.82 -6.66
CA ALA A 126 9.01 16.41 -6.67
C ALA A 126 9.84 16.06 -5.44
N TYR A 127 9.40 15.06 -4.67
CA TYR A 127 10.10 14.58 -3.48
C TYR A 127 10.41 13.09 -3.60
N ALA A 128 11.56 12.71 -3.05
CA ALA A 128 11.91 11.30 -2.87
C ALA A 128 12.20 11.02 -1.40
N ILE A 129 11.37 10.20 -0.76
CA ILE A 129 11.61 9.73 0.60
C ILE A 129 12.53 8.50 0.51
N VAL A 130 13.76 8.64 0.96
CA VAL A 130 14.79 7.60 0.83
C VAL A 130 15.02 6.97 2.19
N HIS A 131 14.90 5.64 2.27
CA HIS A 131 15.24 4.93 3.51
C HIS A 131 16.72 5.17 3.84
N LYS A 132 17.08 5.26 5.12
CA LYS A 132 18.48 5.49 5.54
C LYS A 132 19.48 4.48 4.97
N ASN A 133 19.06 3.22 4.84
CA ASN A 133 19.83 2.14 4.18
C ASN A 133 20.09 2.36 2.67
N CYS A 134 19.48 3.39 2.09
CA CYS A 134 19.52 3.77 0.68
C CYS A 134 20.09 5.18 0.46
N GLU A 135 20.60 5.81 1.52
CA GLU A 135 21.08 7.20 1.51
C GLU A 135 22.16 7.46 0.46
N GLU A 136 22.98 6.46 0.11
CA GLU A 136 24.01 6.57 -0.92
C GLU A 136 23.46 6.93 -2.32
N HIS A 137 22.16 6.72 -2.56
CA HIS A 137 21.49 7.06 -3.81
C HIS A 137 20.84 8.45 -3.81
N ALA A 138 20.80 9.14 -2.67
CA ALA A 138 20.21 10.48 -2.57
C ALA A 138 20.81 11.46 -3.59
N PRO A 139 22.14 11.57 -3.76
CA PRO A 139 22.72 12.50 -4.74
C PRO A 139 22.31 12.20 -6.19
N LEU A 140 21.99 10.94 -6.50
CA LEU A 140 21.56 10.55 -7.85
C LEU A 140 20.13 11.04 -8.11
N LEU A 141 19.24 10.92 -7.13
CA LEU A 141 17.86 11.40 -7.20
C LEU A 141 17.78 12.93 -7.23
N GLU A 142 18.64 13.61 -6.48
CA GLU A 142 18.77 15.09 -6.54
C GLU A 142 19.13 15.55 -7.95
N ARG A 143 20.06 14.86 -8.63
CA ARG A 143 20.42 15.17 -10.02
C ARG A 143 19.29 14.91 -11.02
N VAL A 144 18.38 13.99 -10.71
CA VAL A 144 17.17 13.75 -11.52
C VAL A 144 16.16 14.89 -11.33
N GLY A 145 16.20 15.61 -10.20
CA GLY A 145 15.33 16.75 -9.92
C GLY A 145 14.41 16.58 -8.71
N TYR A 146 14.67 15.57 -7.86
CA TYR A 146 13.92 15.39 -6.62
C TYR A 146 14.53 16.17 -5.46
N THR A 147 13.67 16.72 -4.60
CA THR A 147 14.03 17.06 -3.21
C THR A 147 14.08 15.77 -2.39
N VAL A 148 15.25 15.38 -1.91
CA VAL A 148 15.41 14.11 -1.19
C VAL A 148 15.22 14.27 0.31
N LEU A 149 14.43 13.37 0.90
CA LEU A 149 14.19 13.28 2.34
C LEU A 149 14.70 11.92 2.83
N VAL A 150 15.89 11.89 3.44
CA VAL A 150 16.42 10.66 4.03
C VAL A 150 15.74 10.40 5.37
N LYS A 151 15.13 9.23 5.53
CA LYS A 151 14.33 8.86 6.72
C LYS A 151 14.61 7.43 7.15
N ASP A 152 14.47 7.18 8.44
CA ASP A 152 14.48 5.82 9.01
C ASP A 152 13.03 5.29 9.08
N THR A 153 12.85 4.02 9.43
CA THR A 153 11.52 3.48 9.73
C THR A 153 10.88 4.26 10.89
N PRO A 154 9.61 4.73 10.78
CA PRO A 154 9.04 5.68 11.74
C PRO A 154 8.68 5.09 13.12
N PHE A 155 9.02 3.83 13.37
CA PHE A 155 8.78 3.15 14.65
C PHE A 155 9.82 2.05 14.88
N GLN A 156 9.99 1.65 16.14
CA GLN A 156 10.74 0.44 16.47
C GLN A 156 9.79 -0.76 16.45
N ARG A 157 10.24 -1.89 15.89
CA ARG A 157 9.43 -3.11 15.81
C ARG A 157 8.91 -3.56 17.18
N ASP A 158 9.69 -3.35 18.23
CA ASP A 158 9.35 -3.80 19.57
C ASP A 158 8.15 -3.01 20.16
N ASP A 159 7.92 -1.78 19.68
CA ASP A 159 6.78 -0.93 20.08
C ASP A 159 5.43 -1.39 19.50
N ILE A 160 5.44 -2.28 18.49
CA ILE A 160 4.21 -2.77 17.85
C ILE A 160 3.37 -3.56 18.85
N ARG A 161 2.17 -3.04 19.18
CA ARG A 161 1.20 -3.76 20.00
C ARG A 161 0.62 -4.93 19.21
N GLY A 162 0.53 -6.09 19.85
CA GLY A 162 0.05 -7.33 19.22
C GLY A 162 1.21 -8.22 18.75
N PRO A 163 1.35 -9.45 19.30
CA PRO A 163 2.47 -10.34 18.96
C PRO A 163 2.43 -10.82 17.51
N GLU A 164 1.26 -10.86 16.88
CA GLU A 164 1.12 -11.37 15.51
C GLU A 164 1.70 -10.41 14.47
N LEU A 165 1.31 -9.12 14.50
CA LEU A 165 1.86 -8.12 13.60
C LEU A 165 3.37 -7.95 13.81
N ARG A 166 3.83 -7.92 15.06
CA ARG A 166 5.26 -7.83 15.39
C ARG A 166 6.09 -8.95 14.75
N LYS A 167 5.55 -10.17 14.70
CA LYS A 167 6.22 -11.34 14.11
C LYS A 167 6.12 -11.40 12.59
N SER A 168 5.08 -10.84 12.01
CA SER A 168 4.78 -10.96 10.57
C SER A 168 5.20 -9.76 9.74
N ILE A 169 5.38 -8.57 10.34
CA ILE A 169 5.60 -7.32 9.60
C ILE A 169 6.83 -7.36 8.68
N GLU A 170 7.93 -8.00 9.10
CA GLU A 170 9.14 -8.13 8.26
C GLU A 170 8.98 -9.09 7.08
N LYS A 171 7.96 -9.94 7.13
CA LYS A 171 7.60 -10.87 6.05
C LYS A 171 6.45 -10.34 5.20
N ALA A 172 5.82 -9.25 5.63
CA ALA A 172 4.76 -8.61 4.88
C ALA A 172 5.38 -7.76 3.76
N LEU A 173 4.76 -7.83 2.58
CA LEU A 173 5.12 -7.02 1.41
C LEU A 173 6.55 -7.27 0.88
N CYS A 174 7.02 -6.43 -0.05
CA CYS A 174 8.35 -6.53 -0.65
C CYS A 174 9.48 -6.19 0.32
N CYS A 175 9.15 -5.40 1.35
CA CYS A 175 10.11 -4.50 1.98
C CYS A 175 9.92 -4.36 3.50
N GLY A 176 9.03 -5.15 4.10
CA GLY A 176 8.88 -5.25 5.55
C GLY A 176 8.46 -3.95 6.23
N SER A 177 9.00 -3.70 7.43
CA SER A 177 8.72 -2.48 8.19
C SER A 177 9.26 -1.21 7.53
N ALA A 178 10.31 -1.32 6.71
CA ALA A 178 10.89 -0.19 5.98
C ALA A 178 9.90 0.45 4.99
N GLU A 179 8.88 -0.29 4.55
CA GLU A 179 7.82 0.23 3.68
C GLU A 179 7.06 1.43 4.31
N TYR A 180 7.05 1.51 5.64
CA TYR A 180 6.33 2.55 6.36
C TYR A 180 6.97 3.94 6.28
N ILE A 181 8.15 4.09 5.67
CA ILE A 181 8.69 5.43 5.37
C ILE A 181 7.76 6.24 4.46
N LYS A 182 6.89 5.59 3.68
CA LYS A 182 5.84 6.25 2.90
C LYS A 182 4.96 7.18 3.74
N LEU A 183 4.82 6.88 5.05
CA LEU A 183 4.07 7.73 5.98
C LEU A 183 4.70 9.12 6.18
N TYR A 184 5.98 9.32 5.89
CA TYR A 184 6.57 10.65 5.93
C TYR A 184 5.97 11.61 4.89
N ALA A 185 5.25 11.12 3.88
CA ALA A 185 4.47 11.97 2.98
C ALA A 185 3.45 12.85 3.75
N TYR A 186 2.89 12.36 4.85
CA TYR A 186 1.99 13.14 5.73
C TYR A 186 2.68 14.31 6.45
N THR A 187 4.02 14.34 6.45
CA THR A 187 4.78 15.44 7.07
C THR A 187 5.00 16.63 6.13
N LEU A 188 4.68 16.49 4.84
CA LEU A 188 4.82 17.54 3.82
C LEU A 188 3.63 18.50 3.85
N THR A 189 3.40 19.10 5.01
CA THR A 189 2.24 19.95 5.32
C THR A 189 2.29 21.32 4.65
N GLU A 190 3.42 21.69 4.06
CA GLU A 190 3.57 22.91 3.28
C GLU A 190 2.83 22.83 1.93
N HIS A 191 2.54 21.62 1.43
CA HIS A 191 1.80 21.41 0.20
C HIS A 191 0.30 21.22 0.44
N PRO A 192 -0.57 21.78 -0.40
CA PRO A 192 -2.01 21.64 -0.22
C PRO A 192 -2.50 20.21 -0.51
N VAL A 193 -1.79 19.49 -1.38
CA VAL A 193 -2.02 18.07 -1.69
C VAL A 193 -0.67 17.38 -1.88
N VAL A 194 -0.57 16.17 -1.33
CA VAL A 194 0.58 15.27 -1.48
C VAL A 194 0.10 13.98 -2.13
N LEU A 195 0.64 13.65 -3.29
CA LEU A 195 0.35 12.43 -4.03
C LEU A 195 1.56 11.50 -3.93
N HIS A 196 1.42 10.42 -3.17
CA HIS A 196 2.48 9.41 -3.04
C HIS A 196 2.26 8.28 -4.05
N PHE A 197 3.29 7.94 -4.81
CA PHE A 197 3.28 6.88 -5.81
C PHE A 197 4.38 5.86 -5.54
N ASP A 198 4.08 4.62 -5.93
CA ASP A 198 5.09 3.59 -6.04
C ASP A 198 5.94 3.83 -7.31
N LEU A 199 7.20 3.39 -7.28
CA LEU A 199 8.16 3.64 -8.38
C LEU A 199 7.81 2.89 -9.68
N ASP A 200 6.89 1.93 -9.63
CA ASP A 200 6.37 1.18 -10.77
C ASP A 200 5.14 1.86 -11.43
N CYS A 201 4.92 3.14 -11.15
CA CYS A 201 3.86 3.95 -11.73
C CYS A 201 4.39 4.95 -12.79
N ALA A 202 3.52 5.32 -13.73
CA ALA A 202 3.73 6.45 -14.64
C ALA A 202 2.41 7.20 -14.86
N ILE A 203 2.49 8.52 -15.00
CA ILE A 203 1.35 9.39 -15.24
C ILE A 203 1.17 9.57 -16.75
N LEU A 204 0.03 9.16 -17.29
CA LEU A 204 -0.25 9.21 -18.73
C LEU A 204 -1.16 10.38 -19.13
N GLN A 205 -1.82 11.01 -18.16
CA GLN A 205 -2.72 12.15 -18.34
C GLN A 205 -2.65 13.08 -17.12
N PRO A 206 -2.97 14.38 -17.27
CA PRO A 206 -3.04 15.29 -16.13
C PRO A 206 -4.00 14.79 -15.05
N LEU A 207 -3.54 14.81 -13.79
CA LEU A 207 -4.34 14.42 -12.62
C LEU A 207 -5.22 15.57 -12.09
N ASP A 208 -5.51 16.57 -12.91
CA ASP A 208 -6.18 17.80 -12.50
C ASP A 208 -7.55 17.54 -11.86
N HIS A 209 -8.31 16.56 -12.35
CA HIS A 209 -9.61 16.22 -11.76
C HIS A 209 -9.49 15.61 -10.36
N LEU A 210 -8.48 14.76 -10.15
CA LEU A 210 -8.18 14.21 -8.83
C LEU A 210 -7.77 15.33 -7.87
N MET A 211 -6.87 16.21 -8.32
CA MET A 211 -6.44 17.36 -7.52
C MET A 211 -7.59 18.30 -7.22
N ASP A 212 -8.45 18.60 -8.20
CA ASP A 212 -9.61 19.45 -7.99
C ASP A 212 -10.59 18.85 -6.96
N ALA A 213 -10.80 17.53 -6.98
CA ALA A 213 -11.64 16.84 -6.00
C ALA A 213 -11.05 16.85 -4.58
N MET A 214 -9.73 16.90 -4.44
CA MET A 214 -9.05 16.99 -3.14
C MET A 214 -8.97 18.43 -2.61
N LEU A 215 -8.83 19.41 -3.50
CA LEU A 215 -8.62 20.82 -3.15
C LEU A 215 -9.94 21.58 -2.98
N TYR A 216 -10.99 21.21 -3.72
CA TYR A 216 -12.25 21.95 -3.73
C TYR A 216 -13.41 21.15 -3.15
N PRO A 217 -14.32 21.80 -2.41
CA PRO A 217 -15.58 21.17 -2.00
C PRO A 217 -16.41 20.68 -3.18
N SER A 218 -17.23 19.65 -2.97
CA SER A 218 -18.09 19.05 -4.00
C SER A 218 -19.12 20.00 -4.63
N HIS A 219 -19.44 21.12 -3.98
CA HIS A 219 -20.34 22.14 -4.53
C HIS A 219 -19.61 23.17 -5.39
N HIS A 220 -18.28 23.27 -5.28
CA HIS A 220 -17.45 24.14 -6.11
C HIS A 220 -17.44 23.62 -7.56
N PRO A 221 -17.50 24.48 -8.60
CA PRO A 221 -17.53 24.03 -10.00
C PRO A 221 -16.38 23.08 -10.37
N ARG A 222 -15.19 23.28 -9.78
CA ARG A 222 -14.03 22.40 -9.99
C ARG A 222 -14.09 21.10 -9.19
N GLY A 223 -14.72 21.11 -8.00
CA GLY A 223 -14.83 19.93 -7.13
C GLY A 223 -15.92 18.95 -7.56
N LYS A 224 -16.72 19.29 -8.58
CA LYS A 224 -17.67 18.39 -9.22
C LYS A 224 -16.94 17.54 -10.26
N ALA A 225 -16.35 16.43 -9.81
CA ALA A 225 -15.79 15.40 -10.68
C ALA A 225 -16.89 14.56 -11.33
#